data_AF-A0A7G5LHD4-F1
#
_entry.id   AF-A0A7G5LHD4-F1
#
_cell.length_a   1.000
_cell.length_b   1.000
_cell.length_c   1.000
_cell.angle_alpha   90.00
_cell.angle_beta   90.00
_cell.angle_gamma   90.00
#
_symmetry.space_group_name_H-M   'P 1'
#
loop_
_entity.id
_entity.type
_entity.pdbx_description
1 polymer ?
#
loop_
_entity_poly.entity_id
_entity_poly.type
_entity_poly.pdbx_seq_one_letter_code
_entity_poly.pdbx_strand_id
1 'polypeptide(L)'
;MTDLRDIERLVNSADQWEPPTEAELAAAPLLEGWALIKDADDEDDLPVVMGIITGHPIVPDGTIHFGAECFAMDPDWTWIMTMARLYRLGEPIWANPGEVYGNDD
;
A
#
# COMPACT_ATOMS: atom_id res chain seq x y z
N MET A 1 2.55 15.64 9.77
CA MET A 1 2.87 15.76 8.34
C MET A 1 3.86 14.66 8.00
N THR A 2 3.39 13.56 7.41
CA THR A 2 4.28 12.51 6.91
C THR A 2 5.07 13.06 5.74
N ASP A 3 6.36 12.79 5.72
CA ASP A 3 7.31 13.41 4.81
C ASP A 3 7.46 12.56 3.55
N LEU A 4 7.77 13.16 2.41
CA LEU A 4 8.09 12.40 1.17
C LEU A 4 9.14 11.31 1.43
N ARG A 5 10.00 11.52 2.43
CA ARG A 5 11.00 10.55 2.91
C ARG A 5 10.45 9.18 3.29
N ASP A 6 9.20 9.07 3.76
CA ASP A 6 8.64 7.79 4.18
C ASP A 6 8.27 6.93 2.97
N ILE A 7 7.73 7.56 1.93
CA ILE A 7 7.51 6.91 0.63
C ILE A 7 8.84 6.59 -0.03
N GLU A 8 9.78 7.53 -0.03
CA GLU A 8 11.14 7.28 -0.54
C GLU A 8 11.80 6.11 0.20
N ARG A 9 11.60 5.99 1.52
CA ARG A 9 12.11 4.85 2.30
C ARG A 9 11.50 3.54 1.82
N LEU A 10 10.19 3.48 1.60
CA LEU A 10 9.52 2.26 1.11
C LEU A 10 9.94 1.88 -0.30
N VAL A 11 10.07 2.86 -1.19
CA VAL A 11 10.56 2.66 -2.55
C VAL A 11 12.01 2.16 -2.53
N ASN A 12 12.88 2.78 -1.72
CA ASN A 12 14.27 2.32 -1.56
C ASN A 12 14.37 0.96 -0.86
N SER A 13 13.40 0.60 0.01
CA SER A 13 13.30 -0.73 0.61
C SER A 13 12.83 -1.78 -0.39
N ALA A 14 12.06 -1.41 -1.41
CA ALA A 14 11.69 -2.31 -2.48
C ALA A 14 12.91 -2.82 -3.28
N ASP A 15 13.98 -2.02 -3.43
CA ASP A 15 15.25 -2.48 -4.00
C ASP A 15 15.91 -3.63 -3.19
N GLN A 16 15.57 -3.77 -1.91
CA GLN A 16 16.04 -4.87 -1.06
C GLN A 16 15.12 -6.10 -1.07
N TRP A 17 13.92 -5.97 -1.64
CA TRP A 17 13.00 -7.07 -1.85
C TRP A 17 13.09 -7.58 -3.29
N GLU A 18 12.97 -8.89 -3.47
CA GLU A 18 12.81 -9.41 -4.82
C GLU A 18 11.46 -8.94 -5.35
N PRO A 19 11.42 -8.19 -6.47
CA PRO A 19 10.15 -7.73 -7.03
C PRO A 19 9.30 -8.95 -7.37
N PRO A 20 7.99 -8.90 -7.09
CA PRO A 20 7.11 -10.03 -7.33
C PRO A 20 7.09 -10.37 -8.83
N THR A 21 7.02 -11.67 -9.13
CA THR A 21 6.89 -12.12 -10.51
C THR A 21 5.55 -11.65 -11.10
N GLU A 22 5.49 -11.55 -12.43
CA GLU A 22 4.25 -11.20 -13.13
C GLU A 22 3.08 -12.15 -12.77
N ALA A 23 3.39 -13.43 -12.54
CA ALA A 23 2.40 -14.41 -12.12
C ALA A 23 1.87 -14.17 -10.71
N GLU A 24 2.74 -13.76 -9.77
CA GLU A 24 2.34 -13.39 -8.41
C GLU A 24 1.49 -12.12 -8.40
N LEU A 25 1.88 -11.12 -9.20
CA LEU A 25 1.09 -9.90 -9.38
C LEU A 25 -0.28 -10.16 -10.01
N ALA A 26 -0.35 -11.02 -11.02
CA ALA A 26 -1.62 -11.39 -11.67
C ALA A 26 -2.56 -12.15 -10.73
N ALA A 27 -2.01 -12.91 -9.77
CA ALA A 27 -2.78 -13.62 -8.75
C ALA A 27 -3.09 -12.75 -7.52
N ALA A 28 -2.47 -11.58 -7.40
CA ALA A 28 -2.65 -10.68 -6.26
C ALA A 28 -4.05 -10.01 -6.29
N PRO A 29 -4.68 -9.82 -5.12
CA PRO A 29 -5.90 -9.03 -5.03
C PRO A 29 -5.65 -7.58 -5.44
N LEU A 30 -6.66 -6.96 -6.05
CA LEU A 30 -6.65 -5.55 -6.40
C LEU A 30 -7.00 -4.70 -5.20
N LEU A 31 -6.27 -3.61 -5.03
CA LEU A 31 -6.60 -2.53 -4.13
C LEU A 31 -6.91 -1.26 -4.94
N GLU A 32 -8.19 -0.89 -5.02
CA GLU A 32 -8.66 0.32 -5.71
C GLU A 32 -8.97 1.45 -4.72
N GLY A 33 -8.93 2.70 -5.20
CA GLY A 33 -9.17 3.87 -4.38
C GLY A 33 -8.23 3.91 -3.18
N TRP A 34 -6.98 3.49 -3.39
CA TRP A 34 -6.05 3.26 -2.31
C TRP A 34 -5.39 4.55 -1.83
N ALA A 35 -4.95 4.54 -0.57
CA ALA A 35 -4.17 5.61 0.04
C ALA A 35 -3.20 5.04 1.07
N LEU A 36 -2.07 5.74 1.24
CA LEU A 36 -1.19 5.56 2.38
C LEU A 36 -1.60 6.57 3.46
N ILE A 37 -1.75 6.08 4.68
CA ILE A 37 -2.08 6.88 5.87
C ILE A 37 -1.00 6.63 6.91
N LYS A 38 -0.67 7.65 7.69
CA LYS A 38 0.12 7.46 8.90
C LYS A 38 -0.80 7.19 10.07
N ASP A 39 -0.59 6.08 10.76
CA ASP A 39 -1.18 5.87 12.06
C ASP A 39 -0.34 6.65 13.09
N ALA A 40 -0.99 7.56 13.82
CA ALA A 40 -0.31 8.46 14.74
C ALA A 40 0.17 7.74 16.02
N ASP A 41 -0.39 6.56 16.29
CA ASP A 41 -0.08 5.74 17.47
C ASP A 41 0.94 4.62 17.17
N ASP A 42 1.42 4.51 15.93
CA ASP A 42 2.34 3.46 15.50
C ASP A 42 3.81 3.86 15.73
N GLU A 43 4.52 3.08 16.56
CA GLU A 43 5.89 3.36 16.98
C GLU A 43 6.92 3.15 15.85
N ASP A 44 6.59 2.36 14.83
CA ASP A 44 7.50 1.99 13.74
C ASP A 44 7.47 2.99 12.57
N ASP A 45 6.57 3.98 12.62
CA ASP A 45 6.38 5.07 11.64
C ASP A 45 6.23 4.54 10.20
N LEU A 46 5.69 3.32 10.05
CA LEU A 46 5.38 2.76 8.74
C LEU A 46 3.99 3.26 8.30
N PRO A 47 3.84 3.77 7.07
CA PRO A 47 2.53 4.13 6.60
C PRO A 47 1.72 2.84 6.39
N VAL A 48 0.45 2.91 6.77
CA VAL A 48 -0.52 1.86 6.52
C VAL A 48 -1.25 2.12 5.22
N VAL A 49 -1.51 1.06 4.46
CA VAL A 49 -2.33 1.13 3.26
C VAL A 49 -3.79 0.90 3.59
N MET A 50 -4.66 1.69 2.97
CA MET A 50 -6.09 1.46 2.91
C MET A 50 -6.59 1.48 1.47
N GLY A 51 -7.74 0.87 1.23
CA GLY A 51 -8.38 0.86 -0.08
C GLY A 51 -9.47 -0.20 -0.19
N ILE A 52 -10.08 -0.34 -1.36
CA ILE A 52 -11.15 -1.30 -1.62
C ILE A 52 -10.54 -2.55 -2.26
N ILE A 53 -10.73 -3.69 -1.61
CA ILE A 53 -10.20 -4.98 -2.08
C ILE A 53 -11.17 -5.64 -3.07
N THR A 54 -10.61 -6.18 -4.16
CA THR A 54 -11.31 -7.07 -5.10
C THR A 54 -10.42 -8.26 -5.47
N GLY A 55 -11.02 -9.45 -5.64
CA GLY A 55 -10.33 -10.69 -6.01
C GLY A 55 -9.59 -11.37 -4.85
N HIS A 56 -9.92 -11.02 -3.60
CA HIS A 56 -9.30 -11.65 -2.44
C HIS A 56 -9.93 -13.03 -2.16
N PRO A 57 -9.13 -14.09 -1.91
CA PRO A 57 -9.67 -15.45 -1.77
C PRO A 57 -10.56 -15.66 -0.53
N ILE A 58 -10.48 -14.75 0.45
CA ILE A 58 -11.17 -14.85 1.74
C ILE A 58 -12.09 -13.66 2.00
N VAL A 59 -11.79 -12.49 1.44
CA VAL A 59 -12.44 -11.23 1.78
C VAL A 59 -13.37 -10.90 0.62
N PRO A 60 -14.66 -10.60 0.87
CA PRO A 60 -15.59 -10.26 -0.19
C PRO A 60 -15.11 -9.05 -1.00
N ASP A 61 -15.39 -9.08 -2.29
CA ASP A 61 -15.13 -7.93 -3.16
C ASP A 61 -15.89 -6.68 -2.66
N GLY A 62 -15.25 -5.52 -2.81
CA GLY A 62 -15.80 -4.25 -2.33
C GLY A 62 -15.57 -3.99 -0.83
N THR A 63 -14.90 -4.90 -0.12
CA THR A 63 -14.54 -4.69 1.29
C THR A 63 -13.45 -3.63 1.39
N ILE A 64 -13.64 -2.66 2.29
CA ILE A 64 -12.60 -1.68 2.59
C ILE A 64 -11.56 -2.34 3.50
N HIS A 65 -10.33 -2.36 3.01
CA HIS A 65 -9.14 -2.71 3.77
C HIS A 65 -8.62 -1.48 4.50
N PHE A 66 -8.33 -1.66 5.79
CA PHE A 66 -7.76 -0.61 6.64
C PHE A 66 -6.54 -1.17 7.36
N GLY A 67 -5.47 -0.38 7.40
CA GLY A 67 -4.47 -0.50 8.46
C GLY A 67 -3.41 -1.60 8.27
N ALA A 68 -3.08 -1.99 7.04
CA ALA A 68 -1.95 -2.90 6.84
C ALA A 68 -0.67 -2.10 6.60
N GLU A 69 0.34 -2.32 7.44
CA GLU A 69 1.67 -1.73 7.28
C GLU A 69 2.25 -2.04 5.90
N CYS A 70 2.69 -0.98 5.22
CA CYS A 70 3.41 -1.09 3.97
C CYS A 70 4.90 -1.33 4.24
N PHE A 71 5.46 -2.40 3.67
CA PHE A 71 6.89 -2.73 3.80
C PHE A 71 7.69 -2.38 2.56
N ALA A 72 7.09 -2.58 1.39
CA ALA A 72 7.70 -2.26 0.12
C ALA A 72 6.61 -1.83 -0.87
N MET A 73 6.98 -0.93 -1.76
CA MET A 73 6.08 -0.41 -2.78
C MET A 73 6.85 -0.18 -4.07
N ASP A 74 6.18 -0.48 -5.17
CA ASP A 74 6.68 -0.19 -6.51
C ASP A 74 6.86 1.31 -6.74
N PRO A 75 7.97 1.78 -7.34
CA PRO A 75 8.16 3.20 -7.66
C PRO A 75 7.13 3.72 -8.67
N ASP A 76 6.61 2.86 -9.56
CA ASP A 76 5.54 3.20 -10.51
C ASP A 76 4.14 2.96 -9.92
N TRP A 77 4.06 2.64 -8.62
CA TRP A 77 2.84 2.44 -7.85
C TRP A 77 1.91 1.37 -8.42
N THR A 78 2.48 0.30 -8.96
CA THR A 78 1.71 -0.82 -9.52
C THR A 78 1.40 -1.92 -8.51
N TRP A 79 2.17 -1.99 -7.42
CA TRP A 79 1.97 -2.96 -6.35
C TRP A 79 2.45 -2.45 -5.00
N ILE A 80 1.91 -3.07 -3.95
CA ILE A 80 2.31 -2.86 -2.56
C ILE A 80 2.43 -4.19 -1.84
N MET A 81 3.42 -4.28 -0.95
CA MET A 81 3.66 -5.46 -0.13
C MET A 81 3.49 -5.12 1.34
N THR A 82 2.64 -5.90 2.00
CA THR A 82 2.47 -5.90 3.46
C THR A 82 3.08 -7.16 4.05
N MET A 83 3.17 -7.27 5.38
CA MET A 83 3.60 -8.51 6.05
C MET A 83 2.75 -9.73 5.68
N ALA A 84 1.48 -9.52 5.33
CA ALA A 84 0.55 -10.60 5.08
C ALA A 84 0.42 -10.95 3.59
N ARG A 85 0.55 -9.97 2.68
CA ARG A 85 0.23 -10.18 1.27
C ARG A 85 0.77 -9.09 0.35
N LEU A 86 0.96 -9.50 -0.90
CA LEU A 86 1.09 -8.63 -2.07
C LEU A 86 -0.29 -8.19 -2.59
N TYR A 87 -0.43 -6.91 -2.92
CA TYR A 87 -1.58 -6.36 -3.62
C TYR A 87 -1.15 -5.68 -4.91
N ARG A 88 -1.95 -5.83 -5.96
CA ARG A 88 -1.86 -4.98 -7.15
C ARG A 88 -2.63 -3.68 -6.88
N LEU A 89 -2.06 -2.56 -7.28
CA LEU A 89 -2.63 -1.24 -7.05
C LEU A 89 -3.45 -0.81 -8.28
N GLY A 90 -4.68 -0.38 -8.03
CA GLY A 90 -5.53 0.27 -9.01
C GLY A 90 -5.37 1.80 -8.94
N GLU A 91 -6.44 2.51 -9.29
CA GLU A 91 -6.43 3.97 -9.18
C GLU A 91 -6.33 4.39 -7.70
N PRO A 92 -5.41 5.30 -7.33
CA PRO A 92 -5.38 5.92 -6.01
C PRO A 92 -6.63 6.78 -5.76
N ILE A 93 -6.96 7.05 -4.49
CA ILE A 93 -8.11 7.91 -4.13
C ILE A 93 -7.93 9.38 -4.57
N TRP A 94 -6.70 9.80 -4.87
CA TRP A 94 -6.37 11.15 -5.36
C TRP A 94 -5.33 11.09 -6.49
N ALA A 95 -5.03 12.23 -7.13
CA ALA A 95 -4.16 12.25 -8.32
C ALA A 95 -2.64 12.20 -8.06
N ASN A 96 -2.17 12.31 -6.80
CA ASN A 96 -0.74 12.33 -6.45
C ASN A 96 -0.32 11.28 -5.38
N PRO A 97 0.01 10.03 -5.77
CA PRO A 97 0.43 8.88 -4.93
C PRO A 97 1.49 9.14 -3.86
N GLY A 98 2.27 10.19 -4.04
CA GLY A 98 3.31 10.62 -3.12
C GLY A 98 2.82 11.34 -1.86
N GLU A 99 1.52 11.60 -1.69
CA GLU A 99 1.03 12.45 -0.60
C GLU A 99 0.34 11.61 0.48
N VAL A 100 1.06 11.32 1.58
CA VAL A 100 0.48 10.58 2.72
C VAL A 100 -0.38 11.52 3.56
N TYR A 101 -1.61 11.12 3.84
CA TYR A 101 -2.53 11.90 4.66
C TYR A 101 -2.43 11.45 6.12
N GLY A 102 -2.18 12.41 7.01
CA GLY A 102 -2.35 12.18 8.44
C GLY A 102 -3.84 12.15 8.77
N ASN A 103 -4.24 11.23 9.65
CA ASN A 103 -5.49 11.39 10.38
C ASN A 103 -5.29 12.57 11.36
N ASP A 104 -5.43 13.80 10.86
CA ASP A 104 -5.52 14.98 11.72
C ASP A 104 -6.90 14.93 12.41
N ASP A 105 -6.93 14.41 13.65
CA ASP A 105 -7.95 14.72 14.67
C ASP A 105 -7.36 15.69 15.71
#